data_AF-A0A4Y1YMV7-F1
#
_entry.id   AF-A0A4Y1YMV7-F1
#
_cell.length_a   1.000
_cell.length_b   1.000
_cell.length_c   1.000
_cell.angle_alpha   90.00
_cell.angle_beta   90.00
_cell.angle_gamma   90.00
#
_symmetry.space_group_name_H-M   'P 1'
#
loop_
_entity.id
_entity.type
_entity.pdbx_description
1 polymer ?
#
loop_
_entity_poly.entity_id
_entity_poly.type
_entity_poly.pdbx_seq_one_letter_code
_entity_poly.pdbx_strand_id
1 'polypeptide(L)'
;MSFCFRLASFCLLIISFAVTAADTGTLIQSSIIKSTPKFPGSTLAVGVTLDQSGRLWLAQVANKYLQISRSEDDGKRFSAPVIVTSEAENIAANGENRPKIRVARNGTILVTWTQLLSEKYSGNIKFSRSIDSGRTFSRPVVLNDDGRIISHRFDSLATNEEGRVVVAWLDARDRDAAREKGEAFKGISLYSSQSFDNGEHFEPNRQIHQHTCECCRTALTWTDSGPVVLLRNIL
;
A
#
# COMPACT_ATOMS: atom_id res chain seq x y z
N MET A 1 21.84 -63.49 -68.15
CA MET A 1 23.28 -63.18 -68.10
C MET A 1 23.71 -63.16 -66.64
N SER A 2 24.74 -63.95 -66.34
CA SER A 2 25.61 -63.99 -65.14
C SER A 2 25.07 -64.45 -63.76
N PHE A 3 25.27 -65.75 -63.57
CA PHE A 3 25.68 -66.53 -62.38
C PHE A 3 26.40 -65.80 -61.21
N CYS A 4 26.19 -66.25 -59.96
CA CYS A 4 27.09 -67.16 -59.20
C CYS A 4 26.67 -67.24 -57.70
N PHE A 5 26.19 -68.40 -57.22
CA PHE A 5 26.88 -69.42 -56.38
C PHE A 5 27.08 -69.05 -54.89
N ARG A 6 26.34 -69.70 -53.97
CA ARG A 6 26.75 -70.84 -53.08
C ARG A 6 27.56 -70.35 -51.84
N LEU A 7 27.48 -70.87 -50.61
CA LEU A 7 27.00 -72.14 -50.05
C LEU A 7 26.72 -71.94 -48.54
N ALA A 8 25.92 -72.84 -47.96
CA ALA A 8 25.54 -72.93 -46.56
C ALA A 8 26.68 -73.28 -45.58
N SER A 9 26.52 -72.93 -44.29
CA SER A 9 26.87 -73.86 -43.19
C SER A 9 26.31 -73.44 -41.82
N PHE A 10 25.55 -74.36 -41.23
CA PHE A 10 25.51 -74.85 -39.83
C PHE A 10 25.94 -73.99 -38.62
N CYS A 11 25.12 -74.17 -37.57
CA CYS A 11 25.51 -74.57 -36.20
C CYS A 11 25.25 -73.61 -35.02
N LEU A 12 24.60 -74.23 -34.03
CA LEU A 12 24.74 -74.14 -32.56
C LEU A 12 24.24 -72.90 -31.78
N LEU A 13 23.13 -73.16 -31.05
CA LEU A 13 22.86 -72.69 -29.69
C LEU A 13 24.11 -72.68 -28.80
N ILE A 14 24.45 -71.55 -28.16
CA ILE A 14 25.12 -71.49 -26.83
C ILE A 14 24.77 -70.17 -26.08
N ILE A 15 24.00 -70.32 -25.00
CA ILE A 15 24.14 -69.78 -23.61
C ILE A 15 24.27 -68.25 -23.35
N SER A 16 23.26 -67.75 -22.63
CA SER A 16 23.22 -66.71 -21.59
C SER A 16 24.51 -66.02 -21.13
N PHE A 17 24.45 -64.70 -21.05
CA PHE A 17 24.74 -63.96 -19.81
C PHE A 17 23.78 -62.78 -19.68
N ALA A 18 22.97 -62.81 -18.62
CA ALA A 18 22.18 -61.66 -18.19
C ALA A 18 23.11 -60.64 -17.54
N VAL A 19 23.06 -59.40 -18.00
CA VAL A 19 23.54 -58.23 -17.23
C VAL A 19 22.31 -57.40 -16.91
N THR A 20 21.81 -57.58 -15.69
CA THR A 20 20.84 -56.68 -15.06
C THR A 20 21.56 -55.39 -14.70
N ALA A 21 21.35 -54.32 -15.47
CA ALA A 21 21.66 -52.97 -15.02
C ALA A 21 20.56 -52.55 -14.05
N ALA A 22 20.95 -52.32 -12.79
CA ALA A 22 20.08 -51.93 -11.71
C ALA A 22 19.43 -50.56 -11.98
N ASP A 23 18.11 -50.54 -11.85
CA ASP A 23 17.27 -49.36 -11.84
C ASP A 23 17.44 -48.67 -10.47
N THR A 24 18.26 -47.62 -10.40
CA THR A 24 18.38 -46.79 -9.19
C THR A 24 17.34 -45.68 -9.25
N GLY A 25 16.22 -45.96 -8.58
CA GLY A 25 15.11 -45.04 -8.38
C GLY A 25 15.58 -43.65 -7.94
N THR A 26 15.05 -42.64 -8.62
CA THR A 26 15.24 -41.23 -8.29
C THR A 26 14.55 -40.92 -6.97
N LEU A 27 15.32 -40.57 -5.94
CA LEU A 27 14.80 -40.06 -4.68
C LEU A 27 14.19 -38.67 -4.90
N ILE A 28 12.87 -38.55 -4.86
CA ILE A 28 12.19 -37.26 -4.69
C ILE A 28 12.37 -36.85 -3.22
N GLN A 29 13.35 -35.97 -2.98
CA GLN A 29 13.52 -35.34 -1.69
C GLN A 29 12.51 -34.19 -1.57
N SER A 30 11.44 -34.43 -0.81
CA SER A 30 10.50 -33.38 -0.42
C SER A 30 11.20 -32.38 0.51
N SER A 31 11.63 -31.26 -0.04
CA SER A 31 12.14 -30.15 0.76
C SER A 31 10.98 -29.52 1.53
N ILE A 32 10.88 -29.80 2.83
CA ILE A 32 10.07 -29.02 3.75
C ILE A 32 10.69 -27.62 3.78
N ILE A 33 10.06 -26.66 3.10
CA ILE A 33 10.40 -25.24 3.23
C ILE A 33 9.98 -24.83 4.65
N LYS A 34 10.93 -24.84 5.58
CA LYS A 34 10.76 -24.15 6.86
C LYS A 34 10.59 -22.67 6.55
N SER A 35 9.38 -22.15 6.74
CA SER A 35 9.13 -20.72 6.67
C SER A 35 10.02 -20.04 7.72
N THR A 36 10.99 -19.26 7.27
CA THR A 36 11.77 -18.39 8.15
C THR A 36 10.81 -17.39 8.81
N PRO A 37 10.96 -17.13 10.13
CA PRO A 37 10.16 -16.10 10.78
C PRO A 37 10.47 -14.77 10.08
N LYS A 38 9.42 -14.15 9.54
CA LYS A 38 9.50 -12.82 8.93
C LYS A 38 9.82 -11.85 10.07
N PHE A 39 11.09 -11.50 10.23
CA PHE A 39 11.48 -10.36 11.04
C PHE A 39 10.62 -9.17 10.58
N PRO A 40 10.00 -8.39 11.49
CA PRO A 40 9.29 -7.19 11.09
C PRO A 40 10.34 -6.26 10.49
N GLY A 41 10.52 -6.33 9.18
CA GLY A 41 11.46 -5.49 8.46
C GLY A 41 11.13 -4.05 8.83
N SER A 42 12.15 -3.29 9.21
CA SER A 42 12.03 -1.86 9.44
C SER A 42 11.18 -1.26 8.31
N THR A 43 10.04 -0.68 8.64
CA THR A 43 9.13 -0.12 7.64
C THR A 43 9.83 1.08 7.00
N LEU A 44 10.30 0.94 5.77
CA LEU A 44 11.05 1.97 5.05
C LEU A 44 10.14 3.05 4.45
N ALA A 45 8.82 2.91 4.58
CA ALA A 45 7.86 3.86 4.03
C ALA A 45 7.81 5.13 4.89
N VAL A 46 8.33 6.23 4.35
CA VAL A 46 8.32 7.55 4.97
C VAL A 46 7.57 8.56 4.11
N GLY A 47 6.81 9.44 4.74
CA GLY A 47 6.25 10.65 4.13
C GLY A 47 7.18 11.83 4.38
N VAL A 48 7.37 12.71 3.40
CA VAL A 48 8.18 13.92 3.55
C VAL A 48 7.51 15.12 2.91
N THR A 49 7.77 16.31 3.45
CA THR A 49 7.38 17.61 2.88
C THR A 49 8.33 18.71 3.34
N LEU A 50 8.42 19.79 2.59
CA LEU A 50 9.01 21.04 3.07
C LEU A 50 7.90 21.96 3.58
N ASP A 51 8.24 22.85 4.51
CA ASP A 51 7.41 24.01 4.83
C ASP A 51 7.90 25.29 4.14
N GLN A 52 7.20 26.41 4.36
CA GLN A 52 7.51 27.71 3.74
C GLN A 52 8.89 28.27 4.11
N SER A 53 9.48 27.82 5.23
CA SER A 53 10.83 28.19 5.64
C SER A 53 11.92 27.24 5.12
N GLY A 54 11.54 26.23 4.33
CA GLY A 54 12.46 25.21 3.84
C GLY A 54 12.78 24.12 4.87
N ARG A 55 12.11 24.07 6.03
CA ARG A 55 12.33 22.97 6.98
C ARG A 55 11.74 21.69 6.43
N LEU A 56 12.51 20.62 6.50
CA LEU A 56 12.10 19.28 6.07
C LEU A 56 11.35 18.60 7.21
N TRP A 57 10.14 18.13 6.91
CA TRP A 57 9.33 17.32 7.81
C TRP A 57 9.25 15.90 7.31
N LEU A 58 9.42 14.94 8.22
CA LEU A 58 9.39 13.52 7.95
C LEU A 58 8.32 12.87 8.83
N ALA A 59 7.48 12.03 8.24
CA ALA A 59 6.52 11.17 8.92
C ALA A 59 6.90 9.70 8.71
N GLN A 60 6.98 8.92 9.79
CA GLN A 60 7.33 7.51 9.74
C GLN A 60 6.60 6.71 10.81
N VAL A 61 6.48 5.41 10.58
CA VAL A 61 5.97 4.48 11.59
C VAL A 61 7.16 3.84 12.31
N ALA A 62 7.15 3.85 13.63
CA ALA A 62 8.11 3.14 14.47
C ALA A 62 7.39 2.57 15.70
N ASN A 63 7.66 1.30 16.03
CA ASN A 63 7.07 0.63 17.20
C ASN A 63 5.54 0.76 17.28
N LYS A 64 4.83 0.68 16.13
CA LYS A 64 3.37 0.85 15.99
C LYS A 64 2.82 2.27 16.25
N TYR A 65 3.69 3.27 16.36
CA TYR A 65 3.30 4.67 16.45
C TYR A 65 3.62 5.40 15.14
N LEU A 66 2.73 6.30 14.73
CA LEU A 66 3.08 7.32 13.75
C LEU A 66 3.83 8.42 14.48
N GLN A 67 5.00 8.76 13.98
CA GLN A 67 5.80 9.84 14.54
C GLN A 67 6.29 10.76 13.43
N ILE A 68 6.50 12.01 13.79
CA ILE A 68 7.11 13.00 12.91
C ILE A 68 8.41 13.54 13.50
N SER A 69 9.33 13.94 12.63
CA SER A 69 10.52 14.68 12.99
C SER A 69 10.77 15.77 11.96
N ARG A 70 11.59 16.76 12.31
CA ARG A 70 11.97 17.83 11.38
C ARG A 70 13.46 18.02 11.31
N SER A 71 13.93 18.53 10.18
CA SER A 71 15.31 18.93 9.94
C SER A 71 15.36 20.37 9.46
N GLU A 72 16.37 21.09 9.95
CA GLU A 72 16.69 22.47 9.56
C GLU A 72 18.02 22.53 8.77
N ASP A 73 18.60 21.37 8.45
CA ASP A 73 19.93 21.22 7.85
C ASP A 73 19.92 20.23 6.66
N ASP A 74 18.89 20.33 5.80
CA ASP A 74 18.71 19.52 4.59
C ASP A 74 18.70 18.01 4.84
N GLY A 75 18.13 17.59 5.96
CA GLY A 75 17.99 16.18 6.33
C GLY A 75 19.26 15.55 6.93
N LYS A 76 20.31 16.33 7.22
CA LYS A 76 21.53 15.80 7.86
C LYS A 76 21.26 15.38 9.30
N ARG A 77 20.41 16.10 10.02
CA ARG A 77 19.97 15.79 11.38
C ARG A 77 18.48 16.02 11.52
N PHE A 78 17.83 15.15 12.28
CA PHE A 78 16.42 15.27 12.63
C PHE A 78 16.27 15.55 14.12
N SER A 79 15.23 16.31 14.46
CA SER A 79 14.77 16.48 15.84
C SER A 79 14.42 15.13 16.48
N ALA A 80 14.30 15.13 17.80
CA ALA A 80 13.61 14.03 18.48
C ALA A 80 12.19 13.84 17.88
N PRO A 81 11.73 12.60 17.70
CA PRO A 81 10.42 12.34 17.12
C PRO A 81 9.29 12.75 18.06
N VAL A 82 8.22 13.29 17.49
CA VAL A 82 6.96 13.58 18.18
C VAL A 82 5.90 12.59 17.71
N ILE A 83 5.23 11.94 18.66
CA ILE A 83 4.19 10.96 18.36
C ILE A 83 2.91 11.69 17.89
N VAL A 84 2.34 11.22 16.79
CA VAL A 84 1.06 11.70 16.21
C VAL A 84 -0.12 10.88 16.71
N THR A 85 0.04 9.56 16.82
CA THR A 85 -1.04 8.66 17.26
C THR A 85 -1.16 8.64 18.78
N SER A 86 -2.38 8.74 19.30
CA SER A 86 -2.63 8.69 20.74
C SER A 86 -2.29 7.33 21.38
N GLU A 87 -2.24 6.28 20.58
CA GLU A 87 -1.97 4.90 21.02
C GLU A 87 -1.23 4.11 19.92
N ALA A 88 -0.71 2.94 20.28
CA ALA A 88 -0.12 2.01 19.34
C ALA A 88 -1.21 1.38 18.46
N GLU A 89 -1.03 1.41 17.14
CA GLU A 89 -2.00 0.82 16.22
C GLU A 89 -1.33 0.13 15.01
N ASN A 90 -2.10 -0.67 14.28
CA ASN A 90 -1.60 -1.38 13.11
C ASN A 90 -1.59 -0.43 11.90
N ILE A 91 -0.51 0.33 11.71
CA ILE A 91 -0.42 1.35 10.67
C ILE A 91 0.17 0.76 9.38
N ALA A 92 -0.47 1.03 8.24
CA ALA A 92 0.11 0.72 6.95
C ALA A 92 1.39 1.55 6.72
N ALA A 93 2.53 0.86 6.54
CA ALA A 93 3.83 1.47 6.29
C ALA A 93 4.68 0.62 5.33
N ASN A 94 4.04 0.02 4.32
CA ASN A 94 4.75 -0.64 3.22
C ASN A 94 5.09 0.37 2.12
N GLY A 95 5.95 0.00 1.16
CA GLY A 95 6.40 0.92 0.09
C GLY A 95 5.28 1.54 -0.75
N GLU A 96 4.07 0.98 -0.66
CA GLU A 96 2.90 1.44 -1.40
C GLU A 96 1.90 2.25 -0.54
N ASN A 97 2.03 2.22 0.79
CA ASN A 97 1.17 2.91 1.75
C ASN A 97 2.05 3.53 2.83
N ARG A 98 2.53 4.73 2.54
CA ARG A 98 3.20 5.60 3.52
C ARG A 98 2.19 6.58 4.14
N PRO A 99 2.41 7.03 5.39
CA PRO A 99 1.77 8.23 5.90
C PRO A 99 2.01 9.43 4.96
N LYS A 100 1.05 10.35 4.86
CA LYS A 100 1.22 11.61 4.14
C LYS A 100 1.37 12.73 5.15
N ILE A 101 2.19 13.71 4.80
CA ILE A 101 2.42 14.92 5.59
C ILE A 101 2.40 16.15 4.68
N ARG A 102 1.77 17.21 5.15
CA ARG A 102 1.76 18.55 4.53
C ARG A 102 1.88 19.60 5.62
N VAL A 103 2.47 20.74 5.28
CA VAL A 103 2.46 21.93 6.14
C VAL A 103 1.70 23.02 5.41
N ALA A 104 0.55 23.41 5.96
CA ALA A 104 -0.26 24.50 5.45
C ALA A 104 0.49 25.84 5.59
N ARG A 105 0.03 26.87 4.86
CA ARG A 105 0.69 28.19 4.85
C ARG A 105 0.81 28.83 6.23
N ASN A 106 -0.17 28.62 7.11
CA ASN A 106 -0.16 29.13 8.48
C ASN A 106 0.74 28.30 9.43
N GLY A 107 1.46 27.31 8.93
CA GLY A 107 2.31 26.41 9.72
C GLY A 107 1.60 25.20 10.33
N THR A 108 0.29 25.02 10.08
CA THR A 108 -0.44 23.83 10.53
C THR A 108 0.12 22.59 9.84
N ILE A 109 0.50 21.58 10.61
CA ILE A 109 0.99 20.30 10.08
C ILE A 109 -0.19 19.34 10.00
N LEU A 110 -0.36 18.71 8.84
CA LEU A 110 -1.48 17.87 8.50
C LEU A 110 -0.95 16.49 8.15
N VAL A 111 -1.47 15.45 8.79
CA VAL A 111 -0.96 14.09 8.65
C VAL A 111 -2.12 13.14 8.38
N THR A 112 -1.99 12.29 7.35
CA THR A 112 -2.93 11.20 7.06
C THR A 112 -2.22 9.86 7.02
N TRP A 113 -2.93 8.80 7.38
CA TRP A 113 -2.43 7.43 7.31
C TRP A 113 -3.57 6.43 7.22
N THR A 114 -3.25 5.19 6.85
CA THR A 114 -4.19 4.07 6.89
C THR A 114 -3.95 3.23 8.15
N GLN A 115 -4.94 3.14 9.02
CA GLN A 115 -5.01 2.11 10.06
C GLN A 115 -5.52 0.82 9.40
N LEU A 116 -4.77 -0.27 9.51
CA LEU A 116 -5.17 -1.59 9.03
C LEU A 116 -6.16 -2.24 10.02
N LEU A 117 -7.23 -2.82 9.49
CA LEU A 117 -8.25 -3.52 10.28
C LEU A 117 -8.09 -5.04 10.17
N SER A 118 -9.07 -5.79 10.69
CA SER A 118 -8.98 -7.26 10.82
C SER A 118 -8.98 -8.00 9.48
N GLU A 119 -9.64 -7.47 8.45
CA GLU A 119 -9.77 -8.12 7.15
C GLU A 119 -8.64 -7.75 6.19
N LYS A 120 -8.38 -8.64 5.22
CA LYS A 120 -7.34 -8.42 4.22
C LYS A 120 -7.62 -7.14 3.43
N TYR A 121 -6.62 -6.26 3.38
CA TYR A 121 -6.68 -4.95 2.73
C TYR A 121 -7.69 -3.97 3.32
N SER A 122 -8.36 -4.32 4.42
CA SER A 122 -9.28 -3.40 5.08
C SER A 122 -8.52 -2.33 5.86
N GLY A 123 -9.08 -1.13 5.91
CA GLY A 123 -8.44 -0.02 6.58
C GLY A 123 -9.39 1.13 6.89
N ASN A 124 -8.93 2.03 7.75
CA ASN A 124 -9.51 3.34 7.99
C ASN A 124 -8.52 4.41 7.56
N ILE A 125 -9.00 5.42 6.83
CA ILE A 125 -8.23 6.62 6.54
C ILE A 125 -8.34 7.55 7.75
N LYS A 126 -7.21 7.75 8.44
CA LYS A 126 -7.14 8.59 9.64
C LYS A 126 -6.42 9.88 9.35
N PHE A 127 -6.78 10.91 10.12
CA PHE A 127 -6.21 12.25 10.04
C PHE A 127 -5.91 12.80 11.43
N SER A 128 -4.85 13.58 11.55
CA SER A 128 -4.55 14.43 12.70
C SER A 128 -3.80 15.68 12.25
N ARG A 129 -3.91 16.76 13.04
CA ARG A 129 -3.20 18.02 12.80
C ARG A 129 -2.47 18.53 14.01
N SER A 130 -1.44 19.34 13.77
CA SER A 130 -0.75 20.13 14.78
C SER A 130 -0.84 21.61 14.43
N ILE A 131 -1.26 22.42 15.40
CA ILE A 131 -1.36 23.89 15.31
C ILE A 131 -0.27 24.60 16.15
N ASP A 132 0.67 23.84 16.70
CA ASP A 132 1.70 24.32 17.63
C ASP A 132 3.14 24.01 17.14
N SER A 133 3.32 24.02 15.81
CA SER A 133 4.59 23.71 15.14
C SER A 133 5.11 22.30 15.42
N GLY A 134 4.20 21.32 15.47
CA GLY A 134 4.51 19.89 15.56
C GLY A 134 4.90 19.44 16.96
N ARG A 135 4.57 20.22 18.00
CA ARG A 135 4.85 19.84 19.39
C ARG A 135 3.80 18.87 19.92
N THR A 136 2.54 19.08 19.56
CA THR A 136 1.42 18.19 19.88
C THR A 136 0.49 18.01 18.68
N PHE A 137 -0.28 16.92 18.70
CA PHE A 137 -1.23 16.57 17.65
C PHE A 137 -2.63 16.41 18.21
N SER A 138 -3.63 16.78 17.43
CA SER A 138 -5.04 16.56 17.77
C SER A 138 -5.34 15.07 17.87
N ARG A 139 -6.39 14.72 18.63
CA ARG A 139 -6.90 13.35 18.63
C ARG A 139 -7.20 12.92 17.19
N PRO A 140 -6.75 11.73 16.74
CA PRO A 140 -7.04 11.27 15.40
C PRO A 140 -8.54 11.14 15.12
N VAL A 141 -8.94 11.50 13.91
CA VAL A 141 -10.29 11.27 13.36
C VAL A 141 -10.23 10.27 12.22
N VAL A 142 -11.32 9.52 12.00
CA VAL A 142 -11.51 8.64 10.83
C VAL A 142 -12.30 9.42 9.78
N LEU A 143 -11.83 9.40 8.53
CA LEU A 143 -12.43 10.17 7.43
C LEU A 143 -13.46 9.37 6.61
N ASN A 144 -13.32 8.05 6.54
CA ASN A 144 -14.33 7.16 5.96
C ASN A 144 -15.41 6.87 7.01
N ASP A 145 -16.68 7.12 6.67
CA ASP A 145 -17.82 7.17 7.60
C ASP A 145 -18.83 6.02 7.43
N ASP A 146 -18.55 5.06 6.55
CA ASP A 146 -19.42 3.92 6.27
C ASP A 146 -19.39 2.85 7.38
N GLY A 147 -18.38 2.88 8.25
CA GLY A 147 -18.24 1.95 9.37
C GLY A 147 -17.96 0.50 8.99
N ARG A 148 -17.63 0.19 7.73
CA ARG A 148 -17.41 -1.18 7.25
C ARG A 148 -15.94 -1.58 7.33
N ILE A 149 -15.71 -2.86 7.60
CA ILE A 149 -14.37 -3.48 7.58
C ILE A 149 -14.03 -3.90 6.15
N ILE A 150 -13.81 -2.91 5.29
CA ILE A 150 -13.52 -3.10 3.86
C ILE A 150 -12.31 -2.26 3.44
N SER A 151 -11.92 -2.36 2.18
CA SER A 151 -10.74 -1.65 1.66
C SER A 151 -10.98 -0.15 1.54
N HIS A 152 -10.36 0.62 2.44
CA HIS A 152 -10.14 2.07 2.34
C HIS A 152 -8.64 2.37 2.39
N ARG A 153 -8.03 2.69 1.23
CA ARG A 153 -6.57 2.71 1.10
C ARG A 153 -6.09 3.71 0.05
N PHE A 154 -4.77 3.85 -0.03
CA PHE A 154 -4.08 4.67 -1.02
C PHE A 154 -4.56 6.13 -1.02
N ASP A 155 -4.64 6.69 0.18
CA ASP A 155 -5.01 8.08 0.39
C ASP A 155 -3.98 9.04 -0.22
N SER A 156 -4.47 10.20 -0.64
CA SER A 156 -3.68 11.37 -1.04
C SER A 156 -4.18 12.60 -0.28
N LEU A 157 -3.25 13.50 0.04
CA LEU A 157 -3.49 14.72 0.81
C LEU A 157 -2.94 15.93 0.05
N ALA A 158 -3.76 16.96 -0.12
CA ALA A 158 -3.35 18.24 -0.68
C ALA A 158 -3.99 19.41 0.08
N THR A 159 -3.31 20.56 0.02
CA THR A 159 -3.76 21.82 0.62
C THR A 159 -3.55 22.97 -0.34
N ASN A 160 -4.31 24.05 -0.17
CA ASN A 160 -4.08 25.31 -0.87
C ASN A 160 -3.59 26.41 0.08
N GLU A 161 -3.45 27.63 -0.45
CA GLU A 161 -2.92 28.78 0.27
C GLU A 161 -3.87 29.32 1.35
N GLU A 162 -5.19 29.14 1.16
CA GLU A 162 -6.24 29.56 2.08
C GLU A 162 -6.47 28.57 3.23
N GLY A 163 -5.69 27.48 3.30
CA GLY A 163 -5.85 26.47 4.36
C GLY A 163 -6.99 25.49 4.11
N ARG A 164 -7.48 25.38 2.87
CA ARG A 164 -8.37 24.27 2.47
C ARG A 164 -7.55 23.00 2.36
N VAL A 165 -8.13 21.91 2.85
CA VAL A 165 -7.53 20.57 2.84
C VAL A 165 -8.43 19.64 2.05
N VAL A 166 -7.85 18.79 1.22
CA VAL A 166 -8.56 17.69 0.56
C VAL A 166 -7.83 16.40 0.83
N VAL A 167 -8.59 15.37 1.20
CA VAL A 167 -8.12 13.99 1.29
C VAL A 167 -8.96 13.15 0.35
N ALA A 168 -8.31 12.35 -0.49
CA ALA A 168 -8.99 11.42 -1.40
C ALA A 168 -8.41 10.01 -1.25
N TRP A 169 -9.23 8.97 -1.34
CA TRP A 169 -8.83 7.57 -1.16
C TRP A 169 -9.62 6.62 -2.06
N LEU A 170 -9.08 5.41 -2.24
CA LEU A 170 -9.78 4.33 -2.92
C LEU A 170 -10.62 3.54 -1.93
N ASP A 171 -11.88 3.28 -2.30
CA ASP A 171 -12.95 2.85 -1.41
C ASP A 171 -13.82 1.74 -2.03
N ALA A 172 -13.85 0.58 -1.37
CA ALA A 172 -14.51 -0.62 -1.84
C ALA A 172 -16.04 -0.61 -1.67
N ARG A 173 -16.62 0.41 -1.02
CA ARG A 173 -18.00 0.34 -0.56
C ARG A 173 -19.01 0.07 -1.68
N ASP A 174 -18.81 0.66 -2.86
CA ASP A 174 -19.73 0.48 -3.99
C ASP A 174 -19.59 -0.90 -4.65
N ARG A 175 -18.35 -1.39 -4.79
CA ARG A 175 -18.10 -2.75 -5.30
C ARG A 175 -18.73 -3.79 -4.38
N ASP A 176 -18.54 -3.63 -3.08
CA ASP A 176 -19.02 -4.59 -2.09
C ASP A 176 -20.56 -4.53 -1.98
N ALA A 177 -21.16 -3.33 -2.06
CA ALA A 177 -22.61 -3.16 -2.13
C ALA A 177 -23.24 -3.75 -3.40
N ALA A 178 -22.58 -3.60 -4.56
CA ALA A 178 -23.03 -4.23 -5.80
C ALA A 178 -22.96 -5.77 -5.69
N ARG A 179 -21.87 -6.29 -5.13
CA ARG A 179 -21.71 -7.73 -4.90
C ARG A 179 -22.81 -8.31 -3.99
N GLU A 180 -23.17 -7.58 -2.92
CA GLU A 180 -24.27 -7.96 -2.01
C GLU A 180 -25.61 -8.06 -2.74
N LYS A 181 -25.82 -7.27 -3.80
CA LYS A 181 -27.00 -7.32 -4.68
C LYS A 181 -26.88 -8.33 -5.83
N GLY A 182 -25.75 -9.02 -5.96
CA GLY A 182 -25.47 -9.90 -7.11
C GLY A 182 -25.17 -9.14 -8.41
N GLU A 183 -24.82 -7.86 -8.33
CA GLU A 183 -24.52 -7.00 -9.46
C GLU A 183 -23.02 -7.01 -9.79
N ALA A 184 -22.69 -6.80 -11.08
CA ALA A 184 -21.30 -6.67 -11.51
C ALA A 184 -20.79 -5.26 -11.26
N PHE A 185 -19.66 -5.14 -10.57
CA PHE A 185 -18.94 -3.87 -10.40
C PHE A 185 -17.44 -4.09 -10.60
N LYS A 186 -16.87 -3.46 -11.63
CA LYS A 186 -15.43 -3.54 -11.91
C LYS A 186 -14.68 -2.47 -11.14
N GLY A 187 -13.60 -2.86 -10.46
CA GLY A 187 -12.71 -1.94 -9.76
C GLY A 187 -13.25 -1.44 -8.43
N ILE A 188 -12.89 -0.21 -8.10
CA ILE A 188 -13.20 0.47 -6.84
C ILE A 188 -13.64 1.91 -7.12
N SER A 189 -14.13 2.62 -6.11
CA SER A 189 -14.47 4.04 -6.24
C SER A 189 -13.39 4.93 -5.65
N LEU A 190 -13.31 6.17 -6.14
CA LEU A 190 -12.58 7.26 -5.51
C LEU A 190 -13.55 8.05 -4.64
N TYR A 191 -13.23 8.18 -3.36
CA TYR A 191 -13.93 9.05 -2.41
C TYR A 191 -13.04 10.21 -2.00
N SER A 192 -13.65 11.29 -1.54
CA SER A 192 -12.93 12.41 -0.94
C SER A 192 -13.71 13.08 0.17
N SER A 193 -12.98 13.72 1.07
CA SER A 193 -13.51 14.68 2.04
C SER A 193 -12.63 15.94 2.04
N GLN A 194 -13.25 17.08 2.35
CA GLN A 194 -12.60 18.37 2.36
C GLN A 194 -12.77 19.07 3.70
N SER A 195 -11.81 19.90 4.05
CA SER A 195 -11.89 20.84 5.16
C SER A 195 -11.60 22.25 4.65
N PHE A 196 -12.30 23.23 5.22
CA PHE A 196 -12.15 24.65 4.91
C PHE A 196 -11.48 25.45 6.04
N ASP A 197 -10.98 24.76 7.07
CA ASP A 197 -10.47 25.36 8.32
C ASP A 197 -9.15 24.70 8.79
N ASN A 198 -8.25 24.41 7.86
CA ASN A 198 -6.97 23.73 8.10
C ASN A 198 -7.13 22.38 8.82
N GLY A 199 -8.14 21.60 8.44
CA GLY A 199 -8.38 20.25 8.94
C GLY A 199 -8.98 20.20 10.35
N GLU A 200 -9.63 21.26 10.83
CA GLU A 200 -10.34 21.20 12.12
C GLU A 200 -11.60 20.35 11.97
N HIS A 201 -12.37 20.65 10.92
CA HIS A 201 -13.59 19.99 10.57
C HIS A 201 -13.52 19.54 9.12
N PHE A 202 -13.93 18.30 8.89
CA PHE A 202 -14.08 17.74 7.56
C PHE A 202 -15.57 17.64 7.22
N GLU A 203 -15.91 18.02 5.99
CA GLU A 203 -17.21 17.78 5.41
C GLU A 203 -17.48 16.27 5.27
N PRO A 204 -18.75 15.85 5.17
CA PRO A 204 -19.09 14.47 4.81
C PRO A 204 -18.32 14.02 3.56
N ASN A 205 -17.84 12.79 3.57
CA ASN A 205 -17.13 12.28 2.41
C ASN A 205 -18.11 11.99 1.25
N ARG A 206 -17.60 12.10 0.03
CA ARG A 206 -18.39 11.95 -1.20
C ARG A 206 -17.66 11.09 -2.21
N GLN A 207 -18.43 10.28 -2.95
CA GLN A 207 -17.94 9.58 -4.12
C GLN A 207 -17.65 10.59 -5.23
N ILE A 208 -16.45 10.52 -5.80
CA ILE A 208 -16.02 11.37 -6.92
C ILE A 208 -16.10 10.63 -8.24
N HIS A 209 -15.71 9.36 -8.25
CA HIS A 209 -15.61 8.57 -9.48
C HIS A 209 -15.70 7.07 -9.17
N GLN A 210 -16.34 6.29 -10.04
CA GLN A 210 -16.42 4.83 -9.92
C GLN A 210 -15.44 4.14 -10.87
N HIS A 211 -15.27 2.83 -10.72
CA HIS A 211 -14.53 2.00 -11.68
C HIS A 211 -13.05 2.39 -11.89
N THR A 212 -12.38 2.66 -10.78
CA THR A 212 -10.95 2.96 -10.68
C THR A 212 -10.15 1.68 -10.42
N CYS A 213 -8.87 1.58 -10.85
CA CYS A 213 -8.01 0.46 -10.43
C CYS A 213 -7.74 0.57 -8.93
N GLU A 214 -8.07 -0.49 -8.18
CA GLU A 214 -7.74 -0.61 -6.74
C GLU A 214 -6.23 -0.71 -6.46
N CYS A 215 -5.43 -0.92 -7.51
CA CYS A 215 -3.99 -1.12 -7.47
C CYS A 215 -3.17 0.17 -7.68
N CYS A 216 -3.77 1.19 -8.30
CA CYS A 216 -3.05 2.37 -8.77
C CYS A 216 -3.07 3.46 -7.71
N ARG A 217 -1.90 3.98 -7.35
CA ARG A 217 -1.80 5.13 -6.43
C ARG A 217 -2.47 6.34 -7.06
N THR A 218 -3.15 7.11 -6.21
CA THR A 218 -3.67 8.41 -6.58
C THR A 218 -2.59 9.47 -6.41
N ALA A 219 -2.69 10.56 -7.16
CA ALA A 219 -1.96 11.79 -6.88
C ALA A 219 -2.97 12.93 -6.79
N LEU A 220 -2.74 13.87 -5.89
CA LEU A 220 -3.67 14.95 -5.59
C LEU A 220 -2.91 16.26 -5.47
N THR A 221 -3.39 17.29 -6.14
CA THR A 221 -2.88 18.66 -6.03
C THR A 221 -4.02 19.65 -5.97
N TRP A 222 -3.73 20.88 -5.59
CA TRP A 222 -4.62 22.02 -5.78
C TRP A 222 -4.20 22.81 -7.01
N THR A 223 -5.21 23.36 -7.69
CA THR A 223 -5.09 24.39 -8.74
C THR A 223 -5.96 25.57 -8.35
N ASP A 224 -5.86 26.69 -9.06
CA ASP A 224 -6.72 27.86 -8.84
C ASP A 224 -8.21 27.56 -9.05
N SER A 225 -8.52 26.52 -9.83
CA SER A 225 -9.89 26.06 -10.07
C SER A 225 -10.39 25.03 -9.05
N GLY A 226 -9.53 24.55 -8.14
CA GLY A 226 -9.86 23.53 -7.16
C GLY A 226 -8.93 22.32 -7.15
N PRO A 227 -9.26 21.29 -6.36
CA PRO A 227 -8.45 20.08 -6.25
C PRO A 227 -8.52 19.24 -7.54
N VAL A 228 -7.37 18.72 -7.97
CA VAL A 228 -7.24 17.83 -9.13
C VAL A 228 -6.61 16.52 -8.66
N VAL A 229 -7.29 15.41 -8.99
CA VAL A 229 -6.86 14.06 -8.66
C VAL A 229 -6.51 13.29 -9.93
N LEU A 230 -5.34 12.65 -9.94
CA LEU A 230 -4.96 11.67 -10.95
C LEU A 230 -5.34 10.28 -10.45
N LEU A 231 -6.05 9.53 -11.29
CA LEU A 231 -6.48 8.15 -11.06
C LEU A 231 -6.37 7.34 -12.34
N ARG A 232 -6.34 6.01 -12.22
CA ARG A 232 -6.45 5.11 -13.37
C ARG A 232 -7.87 4.55 -13.45
N ASN A 233 -8.64 5.03 -14.42
CA ASN A 233 -9.93 4.44 -14.78
C ASN A 233 -9.72 3.08 -15.45
N ILE A 234 -10.64 2.14 -15.26
CA ILE A 234 -10.56 0.80 -15.86
C ILE A 234 -11.80 0.41 -16.68
N LEU A 235 -12.63 1.40 -17.02
CA LEU A 235 -13.69 1.30 -18.02
C LEU A 235 -13.41 2.21 -19.22
#